data_AF-A0A5E4JRH5-F1
#
_entry.id   AF-A0A5E4JRH5-F1
#
_cell.length_a   1.000
_cell.length_b   1.000
_cell.length_c   1.000
_cell.angle_alpha   90.00
_cell.angle_beta   90.00
_cell.angle_gamma   90.00
#
_symmetry.space_group_name_H-M   'P 1'
#
loop_
_entity.id
_entity.type
_entity.pdbx_description
1 polymer ?
#
loop_
_entity_poly.entity_id
_entity_poly.type
_entity_poly.pdbx_seq_one_letter_code
_entity_poly.pdbx_strand_id
1 'polypeptide(L)'
;MVMTSTLSMPKKVRKIGSEHRKDSPLERFDPNTADPEYTGNYSRFEYIETFKDWVRVCKKGASPMAVRTRLYDLIQPLFDVLVNKGLSTTQRKAAWTAYDSAVKRAPAILADIYLGDFTEDRFRELVEEVSPAVSELENVRYHRKERNMDGALSINQVLKFFRRLSTDYGIYSLPTPDYFIGCACGASEIAFALGGITDTPANLIRRSKRRDDTKTHIIPEEKAILEKTLPGKIALCFEDMVCSGRSLYYVMKEAKDLGAKEVVGAAPYQNNGWDVTNELRVIKREGEVYGGLNLFTLR
;
A
#
# COMPACT_ATOMS: atom_id res chain seq x y z
N MET A 1 18.13 -25.13 49.80
CA MET A 1 17.88 -23.70 50.07
C MET A 1 18.38 -22.91 48.88
N VAL A 2 17.46 -22.37 48.09
CA VAL A 2 17.73 -21.76 46.78
C VAL A 2 18.08 -20.28 46.98
N MET A 3 19.22 -19.87 46.40
CA MET A 3 19.73 -18.51 46.41
C MET A 3 18.80 -17.57 45.62
N THR A 4 18.36 -16.49 46.25
CA THR A 4 17.65 -15.37 45.61
C THR A 4 18.67 -14.37 45.07
N SER A 5 18.89 -14.38 43.74
CA SER A 5 19.60 -13.31 43.05
C SER A 5 18.59 -12.25 42.59
N THR A 6 18.60 -11.11 43.27
CA THR A 6 17.91 -9.89 42.83
C THR A 6 18.67 -9.28 41.66
N LEU A 7 18.11 -9.40 40.46
CA LEU A 7 18.57 -8.67 39.27
C LEU A 7 18.23 -7.18 39.40
N SER A 8 19.29 -6.36 39.41
CA SER A 8 19.22 -4.91 39.39
C SER A 8 18.74 -4.40 38.03
N MET A 9 17.75 -3.51 38.01
CA MET A 9 17.35 -2.79 36.80
C MET A 9 18.43 -1.79 36.34
N PRO A 10 18.74 -1.69 35.03
CA PRO A 10 19.61 -0.64 34.53
C PRO A 10 18.91 0.72 34.55
N LYS A 11 19.68 1.71 35.01
CA LYS A 11 19.34 3.13 35.16
C LYS A 11 19.09 3.83 33.82
N LYS A 12 18.19 4.83 33.89
CA LYS A 12 18.10 6.07 33.09
C LYS A 12 18.12 5.88 31.56
N VAL A 13 16.93 5.89 30.98
CA VAL A 13 16.69 6.36 29.61
C VAL A 13 17.26 7.79 29.51
N ARG A 14 18.35 7.95 28.76
CA ARG A 14 18.80 9.27 28.31
C ARG A 14 17.66 9.88 27.50
N LYS A 15 17.09 11.00 27.97
CA LYS A 15 16.35 11.92 27.10
C LYS A 15 17.31 12.34 26.00
N ILE A 16 17.17 11.76 24.82
CA ILE A 16 17.80 12.28 23.61
C ILE A 16 17.12 13.62 23.34
N GLY A 17 17.94 14.67 23.21
CA GLY A 17 17.52 16.05 23.07
C GLY A 17 16.57 16.27 21.90
N SER A 18 15.63 17.18 22.11
CA SER A 18 14.57 17.59 21.20
C SER A 18 15.06 18.47 20.03
N GLU A 19 16.27 18.27 19.52
CA GLU A 19 16.93 19.22 18.60
C GLU A 19 16.98 18.79 17.12
N HIS A 20 16.14 17.84 16.71
CA HIS A 20 15.83 17.58 15.29
C HIS A 20 14.33 17.73 14.98
N ARG A 21 13.71 18.79 15.52
CA ARG A 21 12.32 19.17 15.24
C ARG A 21 12.22 20.25 14.16
N LYS A 22 12.71 19.97 12.95
CA LYS A 22 12.34 20.77 11.78
C LYS A 22 12.03 19.83 10.63
N ASP A 23 10.77 19.88 10.22
CA ASP A 23 10.23 19.38 8.96
C ASP A 23 10.08 17.85 8.86
N SER A 24 9.28 17.24 9.73
CA SER A 24 8.69 15.96 9.34
C SER A 24 7.71 16.24 8.18
N PRO A 25 7.84 15.56 7.01
CA PRO A 25 6.85 15.67 5.92
C PRO A 25 5.41 15.39 6.40
N LEU A 26 5.27 14.69 7.51
CA LEU A 26 4.01 14.30 8.15
C LEU A 26 3.42 15.39 9.07
N GLU A 27 4.13 16.48 9.32
CA GLU A 27 3.61 17.65 10.07
C GLU A 27 2.92 18.67 9.15
N ARG A 28 3.03 18.52 7.81
CA ARG A 28 2.40 19.40 6.81
C ARG A 28 0.89 19.16 6.62
N PHE A 29 0.30 18.20 7.32
CA PHE A 29 -1.11 17.85 7.17
C PHE A 29 -2.03 18.78 7.96
N ASP A 30 -2.77 19.67 7.28
CA ASP A 30 -3.95 20.30 7.83
C ASP A 30 -5.19 19.42 7.55
N PRO A 31 -5.84 18.82 8.57
CA PRO A 31 -7.05 18.03 8.37
C PRO A 31 -8.28 18.88 7.96
N ASN A 32 -8.16 20.21 7.93
CA ASN A 32 -9.24 21.14 7.55
C ASN A 32 -9.11 21.68 6.11
N THR A 33 -8.01 21.40 5.39
CA THR A 33 -7.91 21.68 3.94
C THR A 33 -8.49 20.56 3.08
N ALA A 34 -8.87 19.46 3.73
CA ALA A 34 -9.61 18.37 3.16
C ALA A 34 -11.01 18.81 2.73
N ASP A 35 -11.25 18.83 1.42
CA ASP A 35 -12.51 19.16 0.78
C ASP A 35 -13.71 18.54 1.53
N PRO A 36 -14.61 19.36 2.13
CA PRO A 36 -15.71 18.89 2.95
C PRO A 36 -16.83 18.20 2.16
N GLU A 37 -16.78 18.19 0.83
CA GLU A 37 -17.86 17.66 -0.02
C GLU A 37 -17.38 16.60 -1.01
N TYR A 38 -17.04 15.40 -0.54
CA TYR A 38 -17.06 14.22 -1.42
C TYR A 38 -18.07 13.18 -0.95
N THR A 39 -19.31 13.35 -1.43
CA THR A 39 -20.43 12.39 -1.35
C THR A 39 -20.58 11.59 -2.67
N GLY A 40 -19.56 11.58 -3.52
CA GLY A 40 -19.63 11.08 -4.89
C GLY A 40 -19.71 9.56 -5.00
N ASN A 41 -20.87 9.07 -5.47
CA ASN A 41 -21.10 7.71 -5.97
C ASN A 41 -19.95 7.21 -6.89
N TYR A 42 -19.62 5.92 -6.74
CA TYR A 42 -18.57 5.13 -7.42
C TYR A 42 -18.58 5.07 -8.97
N SER A 43 -19.27 5.94 -9.70
CA SER A 43 -19.64 5.69 -11.11
C SER A 43 -19.20 6.74 -12.15
N ARG A 44 -18.39 7.76 -11.82
CA ARG A 44 -18.14 8.86 -12.78
C ARG A 44 -16.86 8.78 -13.61
N PHE A 45 -15.97 7.82 -13.38
CA PHE A 45 -14.76 7.70 -14.21
C PHE A 45 -15.00 6.79 -15.41
N GLU A 46 -14.55 7.24 -16.60
CA GLU A 46 -14.67 6.49 -17.86
C GLU A 46 -14.19 5.04 -17.66
N TYR A 47 -15.00 4.09 -18.12
CA TYR A 47 -14.76 2.66 -17.98
C TYR A 47 -13.54 2.25 -18.83
N ILE A 48 -12.58 1.55 -18.23
CA ILE A 48 -11.38 1.06 -18.89
C ILE A 48 -11.50 -0.46 -19.01
N GLU A 49 -11.64 -0.95 -20.24
CA GLU A 49 -11.75 -2.38 -20.56
C GLU A 49 -10.42 -2.99 -21.01
N THR A 50 -9.56 -2.15 -21.60
CA THR A 50 -8.31 -2.57 -22.21
C THR A 50 -7.15 -1.67 -21.80
N PHE A 51 -5.92 -2.16 -21.97
CA PHE A 51 -4.72 -1.34 -21.79
C PHE A 51 -4.66 -0.17 -22.79
N LYS A 52 -5.24 -0.34 -23.99
CA LYS A 52 -5.37 0.71 -24.99
C LYS A 52 -6.34 1.81 -24.55
N ASP A 53 -7.46 1.43 -23.95
CA ASP A 53 -8.38 2.40 -23.33
C ASP A 53 -7.69 3.17 -22.22
N TRP A 54 -6.88 2.49 -21.40
CA TRP A 54 -6.14 3.16 -20.35
C TRP A 54 -5.28 4.30 -20.90
N VAL A 55 -4.49 4.05 -21.95
CA VAL A 55 -3.66 5.09 -22.59
C VAL A 55 -4.52 6.23 -23.13
N ARG A 56 -5.59 5.89 -23.87
CA ARG A 56 -6.50 6.88 -24.48
C ARG A 56 -7.13 7.81 -23.44
N VAL A 57 -7.53 7.24 -22.30
CA VAL A 57 -8.21 7.97 -21.23
C VAL A 57 -7.22 8.81 -20.42
N CYS A 58 -6.03 8.29 -20.11
CA CYS A 58 -5.05 9.02 -19.30
C CYS A 58 -4.42 10.23 -20.02
N LYS A 59 -4.48 10.28 -21.35
CA LYS A 59 -4.01 11.42 -22.15
C LYS A 59 -4.88 12.67 -22.07
N LYS A 60 -6.10 12.62 -21.52
CA LYS A 60 -7.08 13.71 -21.59
C LYS A 60 -6.99 14.77 -20.48
N GLY A 61 -5.91 14.81 -19.70
CA GLY A 61 -5.85 15.59 -18.46
C GLY A 61 -6.76 14.97 -17.39
N ALA A 62 -6.36 15.06 -16.12
CA ALA A 62 -7.00 14.28 -15.06
C ALA A 62 -6.88 14.98 -13.70
N SER A 63 -8.02 15.13 -13.02
CA SER A 63 -8.03 15.53 -11.61
C SER A 63 -7.25 14.53 -10.75
N PRO A 64 -6.76 14.93 -9.56
CA PRO A 64 -6.03 14.01 -8.67
C PRO A 64 -6.80 12.71 -8.36
N MET A 65 -8.13 12.77 -8.23
CA MET A 65 -8.95 11.57 -8.00
C MET A 65 -9.01 10.65 -9.22
N ALA A 66 -9.09 11.24 -10.41
CA ALA A 66 -9.01 10.48 -11.65
C ALA A 66 -7.66 9.78 -11.75
N VAL A 67 -6.56 10.47 -11.44
CA VAL A 67 -5.20 9.90 -11.46
C VAL A 67 -5.04 8.73 -10.48
N ARG A 68 -5.51 8.85 -9.24
CA ARG A 68 -5.52 7.73 -8.27
C ARG A 68 -6.24 6.51 -8.85
N THR A 69 -7.39 6.73 -9.46
CA THR A 69 -8.17 5.66 -10.12
C THR A 69 -7.41 5.07 -11.30
N ARG A 70 -6.77 5.90 -12.12
CA ARG A 70 -6.01 5.43 -13.30
C ARG A 70 -4.76 4.66 -12.93
N LEU A 71 -4.04 5.04 -11.89
CA LEU A 71 -2.91 4.25 -11.37
C LEU A 71 -3.36 2.85 -10.95
N TYR A 72 -4.50 2.75 -10.26
CA TYR A 72 -5.07 1.46 -9.89
C TYR A 72 -5.51 0.64 -11.12
N ASP A 73 -6.20 1.28 -12.07
CA ASP A 73 -6.64 0.66 -13.33
C ASP A 73 -5.45 0.32 -14.27
N LEU A 74 -4.21 0.66 -13.90
CA LEU A 74 -2.98 0.18 -14.55
C LEU A 74 -2.34 -0.97 -13.76
N ILE A 75 -2.01 -0.72 -12.50
CA ILE A 75 -1.19 -1.60 -11.66
C ILE A 75 -1.90 -2.93 -11.39
N GLN A 76 -3.18 -2.90 -11.02
CA GLN A 76 -3.91 -4.13 -10.69
C GLN A 76 -4.12 -5.04 -11.91
N PRO A 77 -4.56 -4.51 -13.07
CA PRO A 77 -4.60 -5.28 -14.31
C PRO A 77 -3.26 -5.87 -14.73
N LEU A 78 -2.17 -5.09 -14.65
CA LEU A 78 -0.83 -5.59 -14.97
C LEU A 78 -0.41 -6.71 -14.01
N PHE A 79 -0.69 -6.56 -12.73
CA PHE A 79 -0.44 -7.61 -11.74
C PHE A 79 -1.23 -8.89 -12.10
N ASP A 80 -2.53 -8.76 -12.37
CA ASP A 80 -3.40 -9.89 -12.75
C ASP A 80 -2.83 -10.67 -13.94
N VAL A 81 -2.41 -9.99 -15.00
CA VAL A 81 -1.88 -10.66 -16.20
C VAL A 81 -0.50 -11.27 -15.96
N LEU A 82 0.32 -10.68 -15.09
CA LEU A 82 1.67 -11.17 -14.79
C LEU A 82 1.69 -12.41 -13.88
N VAL A 83 0.73 -12.52 -12.96
CA VAL A 83 0.58 -13.70 -12.09
C VAL A 83 -0.18 -14.84 -12.77
N ASN A 84 -0.99 -14.54 -13.77
CA ASN A 84 -1.67 -15.54 -14.59
C ASN A 84 -0.75 -16.09 -15.70
N LYS A 85 -0.97 -17.34 -16.09
CA LYS A 85 -0.26 -17.96 -17.22
C LYS A 85 -1.03 -17.64 -18.50
N GLY A 86 -0.34 -17.24 -19.56
CA GLY A 86 -0.98 -17.02 -20.87
C GLY A 86 -0.34 -15.94 -21.74
N LEU A 87 0.55 -15.12 -21.20
CA LEU A 87 1.31 -14.15 -22.00
C LEU A 87 2.41 -14.85 -22.80
N SER A 88 2.56 -14.47 -24.07
CA SER A 88 3.78 -14.75 -24.83
C SER A 88 5.00 -14.10 -24.17
N THR A 89 6.21 -14.54 -24.50
CA THR A 89 7.46 -13.97 -23.97
C THR A 89 7.54 -12.45 -24.17
N THR A 90 7.18 -11.97 -25.37
CA THR A 90 7.17 -10.54 -25.70
C THR A 90 6.15 -9.77 -24.86
N GLN A 91 4.93 -10.28 -24.76
CA GLN A 91 3.88 -9.65 -23.95
C GLN A 91 4.22 -9.68 -22.46
N ARG A 92 4.84 -10.75 -21.96
CA ARG A 92 5.28 -10.81 -20.56
C ARG A 92 6.34 -9.75 -20.28
N LYS A 93 7.32 -9.60 -21.16
CA LYS A 93 8.35 -8.55 -21.05
C LYS A 93 7.71 -7.16 -21.06
N ALA A 94 6.77 -6.91 -21.97
CA ALA A 94 6.06 -5.64 -22.05
C ALA A 94 5.22 -5.35 -20.78
N ALA A 95 4.45 -6.33 -20.32
CA ALA A 95 3.67 -6.21 -19.08
C ALA A 95 4.55 -5.95 -17.86
N TRP A 96 5.68 -6.66 -17.75
CA TRP A 96 6.64 -6.44 -16.66
C TRP A 96 7.26 -5.05 -16.72
N THR A 97 7.72 -4.59 -17.89
CA THR A 97 8.25 -3.24 -18.06
C THR A 97 7.24 -2.18 -17.63
N ALA A 98 5.99 -2.28 -18.10
CA ALA A 98 4.94 -1.34 -17.71
C ALA A 98 4.63 -1.38 -16.21
N TYR A 99 4.59 -2.58 -15.62
CA TYR A 99 4.30 -2.77 -14.20
C TYR A 99 5.41 -2.18 -13.32
N ASP A 100 6.66 -2.53 -13.61
CA ASP A 100 7.84 -2.06 -12.86
C ASP A 100 7.94 -0.53 -12.91
N SER A 101 7.75 0.09 -14.08
CA SER A 101 7.66 1.55 -14.21
C SER A 101 6.53 2.14 -13.38
N ALA A 102 5.33 1.56 -13.44
CA ALA A 102 4.18 2.03 -12.67
C ALA A 102 4.41 1.94 -11.16
N VAL A 103 4.95 0.83 -10.66
CA VAL A 103 5.23 0.62 -9.23
C VAL A 103 6.33 1.56 -8.73
N LYS A 104 7.34 1.88 -9.56
CA LYS A 104 8.39 2.84 -9.20
C LYS A 104 7.91 4.30 -9.17
N ARG A 105 6.98 4.67 -10.05
CA ARG A 105 6.49 6.05 -10.19
C ARG A 105 5.28 6.36 -9.32
N ALA A 106 4.40 5.37 -9.09
CA ALA A 106 3.16 5.56 -8.34
C ALA A 106 3.38 6.12 -6.92
N PRO A 107 4.41 5.73 -6.14
CA PRO A 107 4.64 6.29 -4.82
C PRO A 107 4.76 7.81 -4.81
N ALA A 108 5.59 8.37 -5.70
CA ALA A 108 5.78 9.82 -5.79
C ALA A 108 4.50 10.54 -6.25
N ILE A 109 3.82 10.02 -7.27
CA ILE A 109 2.57 10.61 -7.77
C ILE A 109 1.48 10.60 -6.68
N LEU A 110 1.32 9.48 -5.98
CA LEU A 110 0.33 9.36 -4.92
C LEU A 110 0.70 10.25 -3.73
N ALA A 111 1.98 10.35 -3.37
CA ALA A 111 2.44 11.26 -2.33
C ALA A 111 2.06 12.71 -2.66
N ASP A 112 2.33 13.19 -3.88
CA ASP A 112 1.95 14.55 -4.30
C ASP A 112 0.43 14.78 -4.17
N ILE A 113 -0.40 13.79 -4.52
CA ILE A 113 -1.86 13.87 -4.38
C ILE A 113 -2.28 13.95 -2.91
N TYR A 114 -1.71 13.11 -2.05
CA TYR A 114 -2.04 13.09 -0.62
C TYR A 114 -1.50 14.30 0.14
N LEU A 115 -0.42 14.92 -0.35
CA LEU A 115 0.16 16.14 0.21
C LEU A 115 -0.49 17.42 -0.33
N GLY A 116 -1.30 17.33 -1.39
CA GLY A 116 -1.92 18.49 -2.03
C GLY A 116 -1.00 19.24 -3.01
N ASP A 117 0.15 18.66 -3.35
CA ASP A 117 1.20 19.22 -4.20
C ASP A 117 1.14 18.70 -5.65
N PHE A 118 0.07 17.96 -6.02
CA PHE A 118 -0.03 17.28 -7.30
C PHE A 118 -0.01 18.23 -8.51
N THR A 119 0.91 17.93 -9.45
CA THR A 119 0.86 18.39 -10.83
C THR A 119 0.69 17.22 -11.79
N GLU A 120 0.06 17.45 -12.95
CA GLU A 120 -0.16 16.38 -13.93
C GLU A 120 1.13 15.86 -14.58
N ASP A 121 2.25 16.58 -14.48
CA ASP A 121 3.47 16.31 -15.25
C ASP A 121 4.02 14.91 -14.98
N ARG A 122 4.19 14.53 -13.70
CA ARG A 122 4.69 13.19 -13.32
C ARG A 122 3.77 12.07 -13.80
N PHE A 123 2.45 12.31 -13.80
CA PHE A 123 1.51 11.34 -14.32
C PHE A 123 1.57 11.24 -15.84
N ARG A 124 1.71 12.36 -16.55
CA ARG A 124 1.89 12.38 -18.01
C ARG A 124 3.19 11.68 -18.43
N GLU A 125 4.30 11.95 -17.74
CA GLU A 125 5.56 11.25 -17.93
C GLU A 125 5.40 9.73 -17.78
N LEU A 126 4.72 9.28 -16.73
CA LEU A 126 4.42 7.86 -16.54
C LEU A 126 3.59 7.30 -17.71
N VAL A 127 2.54 8.00 -18.13
CA VAL A 127 1.69 7.58 -19.25
C VAL A 127 2.51 7.44 -20.53
N GLU A 128 3.37 8.41 -20.84
CA GLU A 128 4.27 8.38 -22.00
C GLU A 128 5.26 7.21 -21.92
N GLU A 129 5.87 7.00 -20.75
CA GLU A 129 6.83 5.92 -20.50
C GLU A 129 6.22 4.54 -20.71
N VAL A 130 5.01 4.29 -20.18
CA VAL A 130 4.38 2.96 -20.25
C VAL A 130 3.59 2.71 -21.52
N SER A 131 3.18 3.77 -22.23
CA SER A 131 2.30 3.69 -23.42
C SER A 131 2.78 2.68 -24.47
N PRO A 132 4.08 2.63 -24.87
CA PRO A 132 4.56 1.65 -25.83
C PRO A 132 4.38 0.21 -25.34
N ALA A 133 4.76 -0.05 -24.08
CA ALA A 133 4.71 -1.38 -23.51
C ALA A 133 3.27 -1.89 -23.33
N VAL A 134 2.35 -1.04 -22.87
CA VAL A 134 0.95 -1.45 -22.69
C VAL A 134 0.19 -1.58 -24.03
N SER A 135 0.70 -1.00 -25.12
CA SER A 135 0.13 -1.17 -26.47
C SER A 135 0.35 -2.60 -27.00
N GLU A 136 1.45 -3.26 -26.62
CA GLU A 136 1.70 -4.69 -26.92
C GLU A 136 0.70 -5.65 -26.24
N LEU A 137 -0.11 -5.12 -25.31
CA LEU A 137 -1.10 -5.86 -24.54
C LEU A 137 -2.54 -5.62 -25.02
N GLU A 138 -2.75 -5.04 -26.21
CA GLU A 138 -4.08 -4.59 -26.66
C GLU A 138 -5.17 -5.67 -26.63
N ASN A 139 -4.81 -6.94 -26.85
CA ASN A 139 -5.75 -8.07 -26.88
C ASN A 139 -5.79 -8.84 -25.55
N VAL A 140 -5.06 -8.39 -24.53
CA VAL A 140 -5.02 -9.04 -23.21
C VAL A 140 -6.19 -8.54 -22.37
N ARG A 141 -7.11 -9.45 -22.06
CA ARG A 141 -8.21 -9.20 -21.12
C ARG A 141 -7.74 -9.42 -19.68
N TYR A 142 -8.32 -8.66 -18.76
CA TYR A 142 -8.05 -8.79 -17.32
C TYR A 142 -9.33 -8.63 -16.51
N HIS A 143 -9.28 -9.05 -15.24
CA HIS A 143 -10.39 -8.90 -14.31
C HIS A 143 -10.30 -7.57 -13.57
N ARG A 144 -11.20 -6.64 -13.89
CA ARG A 144 -11.37 -5.43 -13.07
C ARG A 144 -12.06 -5.81 -11.76
N LYS A 145 -11.59 -5.25 -10.66
CA LYS A 145 -12.23 -5.34 -9.34
C LYS A 145 -12.51 -3.93 -8.84
N GLU A 146 -13.70 -3.73 -8.32
CA GLU A 146 -14.07 -2.51 -7.61
C GLU A 146 -13.06 -2.19 -6.50
N ARG A 147 -12.79 -0.90 -6.36
CA ARG A 147 -11.89 -0.34 -5.34
C ARG A 147 -12.71 -0.09 -4.08
N ASN A 148 -12.15 -0.40 -2.91
CA ASN A 148 -12.73 0.09 -1.65
C ASN A 148 -12.38 1.58 -1.39
N MET A 149 -11.36 2.08 -2.11
CA MET A 149 -10.96 3.49 -2.12
C MET A 149 -12.03 4.32 -2.83
N ASP A 150 -12.25 5.55 -2.36
CA ASP A 150 -13.21 6.52 -2.91
C ASP A 150 -14.67 6.30 -2.51
N GLY A 151 -14.96 5.28 -1.67
CA GLY A 151 -16.22 5.26 -0.93
C GLY A 151 -16.15 4.63 0.46
N ALA A 152 -15.54 3.47 0.66
CA ALA A 152 -15.36 2.94 2.03
C ALA A 152 -14.17 3.62 2.75
N LEU A 153 -13.15 4.01 1.98
CA LEU A 153 -12.01 4.80 2.44
C LEU A 153 -11.83 6.05 1.58
N SER A 154 -12.20 7.21 2.13
CA SER A 154 -11.91 8.52 1.54
C SER A 154 -10.46 8.93 1.80
N ILE A 155 -9.96 9.90 1.03
CA ILE A 155 -8.63 10.50 1.25
C ILE A 155 -8.45 10.94 2.70
N ASN A 156 -9.46 11.61 3.26
CA ASN A 156 -9.39 12.15 4.62
C ASN A 156 -9.24 11.03 5.65
N GLN A 157 -9.85 9.86 5.42
CA GLN A 157 -9.70 8.70 6.29
C GLN A 157 -8.30 8.09 6.17
N VAL A 158 -7.73 8.05 4.97
CA VAL A 158 -6.36 7.57 4.74
C VAL A 158 -5.33 8.53 5.37
N LEU A 159 -5.51 9.84 5.24
CA LEU A 159 -4.67 10.85 5.89
C LEU A 159 -4.74 10.77 7.42
N LYS A 160 -5.94 10.59 7.98
CA LYS A 160 -6.11 10.33 9.42
C LYS A 160 -5.35 9.08 9.85
N PHE A 161 -5.41 8.01 9.06
CA PHE A 161 -4.63 6.79 9.31
C PHE A 161 -3.13 7.06 9.27
N PHE A 162 -2.62 7.75 8.25
CA PHE A 162 -1.19 8.11 8.15
C PHE A 162 -0.69 8.91 9.34
N ARG A 163 -1.47 9.89 9.82
CA ARG A 163 -1.12 10.68 11.00
C ARG A 163 -1.06 9.85 12.29
N ARG A 164 -2.01 8.93 12.48
CA ARG A 164 -1.98 8.03 13.65
C ARG A 164 -0.78 7.09 13.57
N LEU A 165 -0.55 6.51 12.39
CA LEU A 165 0.58 5.63 12.13
C LEU A 165 1.92 6.35 12.38
N SER A 166 2.07 7.59 11.91
CA SER A 166 3.27 8.39 12.12
C SER A 166 3.49 8.78 13.57
N THR A 167 2.43 9.00 14.35
CA THR A 167 2.53 9.26 15.78
C THR A 167 3.11 8.04 16.52
N ASP A 168 2.72 6.83 16.12
CA ASP A 168 3.16 5.60 16.77
C ASP A 168 4.57 5.16 16.36
N TYR A 169 4.91 5.29 15.07
CA TYR A 169 6.23 4.93 14.53
C TYR A 169 7.26 6.07 14.63
N GLY A 170 6.83 7.32 14.66
CA GLY A 170 7.68 8.50 14.68
C GLY A 170 7.84 9.14 16.04
N ILE A 171 6.88 8.99 16.98
CA ILE A 171 6.89 9.76 18.23
C ILE A 171 7.07 8.90 19.50
N TYR A 172 6.65 7.61 19.57
CA TYR A 172 6.66 6.93 20.90
C TYR A 172 7.04 5.44 21.06
N SER A 173 7.13 4.52 20.07
CA SER A 173 7.37 3.11 20.49
C SER A 173 7.78 2.02 19.48
N LEU A 174 7.64 2.19 18.16
CA LEU A 174 7.95 1.12 17.19
C LEU A 174 9.14 1.49 16.28
N PRO A 175 9.98 0.52 15.89
CA PRO A 175 11.06 0.77 14.95
C PRO A 175 10.51 1.18 13.58
N THR A 176 11.15 2.18 12.95
CA THR A 176 10.77 2.68 11.62
C THR A 176 10.82 1.55 10.60
N PRO A 177 9.76 1.32 9.81
CA PRO A 177 9.77 0.30 8.78
C PRO A 177 10.77 0.64 7.68
N ASP A 178 11.43 -0.38 7.16
CA ASP A 178 12.35 -0.28 6.02
C ASP A 178 11.65 -0.49 4.67
N TYR A 179 10.44 -1.06 4.72
CA TYR A 179 9.78 -1.59 3.53
C TYR A 179 8.26 -1.65 3.71
N PHE A 180 7.52 -1.25 2.69
CA PHE A 180 6.06 -1.29 2.69
C PHE A 180 5.52 -2.34 1.71
N ILE A 181 4.45 -3.02 2.11
CA ILE A 181 3.81 -4.06 1.27
C ILE A 181 2.31 -3.83 1.26
N GLY A 182 1.70 -3.62 0.10
CA GLY A 182 0.25 -3.64 -0.05
C GLY A 182 -0.29 -5.08 -0.18
N CYS A 183 -1.15 -5.53 0.74
CA CYS A 183 -1.70 -6.91 0.75
C CYS A 183 -2.75 -7.18 -0.34
N ALA A 184 -3.33 -6.12 -0.90
CA ALA A 184 -4.36 -6.19 -1.94
C ALA A 184 -4.57 -4.84 -2.63
N CYS A 185 -5.50 -4.86 -3.58
CA CYS A 185 -6.00 -3.77 -4.41
C CYS A 185 -6.03 -2.37 -3.76
N GLY A 186 -6.85 -2.13 -2.73
CA GLY A 186 -6.94 -0.81 -2.11
C GLY A 186 -5.71 -0.48 -1.25
N ALA A 187 -5.13 -1.51 -0.64
CA ALA A 187 -3.97 -1.37 0.22
C ALA A 187 -2.69 -0.97 -0.51
N SER A 188 -2.56 -1.28 -1.81
CA SER A 188 -1.41 -0.83 -2.60
C SER A 188 -1.36 0.70 -2.72
N GLU A 189 -2.52 1.38 -2.76
CA GLU A 189 -2.52 2.84 -2.76
C GLU A 189 -1.98 3.39 -1.43
N ILE A 190 -2.39 2.81 -0.30
CA ILE A 190 -1.92 3.19 1.03
C ILE A 190 -0.40 2.99 1.13
N ALA A 191 0.08 1.81 0.74
CA ALA A 191 1.50 1.47 0.79
C ALA A 191 2.36 2.39 -0.10
N PHE A 192 1.91 2.65 -1.33
CA PHE A 192 2.63 3.52 -2.27
C PHE A 192 2.61 4.98 -1.85
N ALA A 193 1.45 5.52 -1.47
CA ALA A 193 1.36 6.90 -1.00
C ALA A 193 2.29 7.13 0.19
N LEU A 194 2.25 6.24 1.19
CA LEU A 194 3.14 6.35 2.34
C LEU A 194 4.61 6.18 1.93
N GLY A 195 4.91 5.23 1.03
CA GLY A 195 6.27 5.01 0.52
C GLY A 195 6.85 6.24 -0.17
N GLY A 196 6.05 6.96 -0.95
CA GLY A 196 6.49 8.22 -1.56
C GLY A 196 6.66 9.34 -0.53
N ILE A 197 5.79 9.42 0.48
CA ILE A 197 5.87 10.43 1.54
C ILE A 197 7.11 10.23 2.43
N THR A 198 7.50 8.98 2.69
CA THR A 198 8.59 8.63 3.61
C THR A 198 9.86 8.16 2.91
N ASP A 199 9.92 8.23 1.58
CA ASP A 199 11.01 7.68 0.75
C ASP A 199 11.35 6.23 1.11
N THR A 200 10.31 5.44 1.38
CA THR A 200 10.42 4.03 1.78
C THR A 200 9.98 3.14 0.62
N PRO A 201 10.78 2.16 0.20
CA PRO A 201 10.41 1.24 -0.87
C PRO A 201 9.07 0.53 -0.58
N ALA A 202 8.23 0.41 -1.60
CA ALA A 202 6.90 -0.16 -1.48
C ALA A 202 6.61 -1.11 -2.66
N ASN A 203 6.00 -2.26 -2.38
CA ASN A 203 5.65 -3.29 -3.37
C ASN A 203 4.29 -3.94 -3.07
N LEU A 204 3.86 -4.89 -3.91
CA LEU A 204 2.61 -5.62 -3.72
C LEU A 204 2.85 -7.11 -3.49
N ILE A 205 2.08 -7.66 -2.55
CA ILE A 205 1.90 -9.10 -2.42
C ILE A 205 0.40 -9.32 -2.29
N ARG A 206 -0.21 -10.04 -3.24
CA ARG A 206 -1.67 -10.09 -3.31
C ARG A 206 -2.23 -11.38 -2.72
N ARG A 207 -3.24 -11.24 -1.88
CA ARG A 207 -4.21 -12.31 -1.64
C ARG A 207 -5.61 -11.74 -1.45
N SER A 208 -6.53 -12.01 -2.39
CA SER A 208 -7.90 -11.52 -2.31
C SER A 208 -8.92 -12.63 -2.59
N LYS A 209 -9.63 -13.09 -1.55
CA LYS A 209 -10.77 -14.02 -1.73
C LYS A 209 -11.82 -13.48 -2.71
N ARG A 210 -12.03 -12.15 -2.78
CA ARG A 210 -12.94 -11.52 -3.76
C ARG A 210 -12.50 -11.67 -5.23
N ARG A 211 -11.28 -12.13 -5.47
CA ARG A 211 -10.72 -12.47 -6.79
C ARG A 211 -10.53 -13.98 -6.95
N ASP A 212 -11.15 -14.77 -6.05
CA ASP A 212 -10.97 -16.22 -5.94
C ASP A 212 -9.51 -16.66 -5.72
N ASP A 213 -8.65 -15.74 -5.26
CA ASP A 213 -7.29 -16.08 -4.85
C ASP A 213 -7.33 -16.93 -3.57
N THR A 214 -7.02 -18.22 -3.70
CA THR A 214 -6.91 -19.13 -2.54
C THR A 214 -5.53 -19.06 -1.88
N LYS A 215 -4.51 -18.63 -2.62
CA LYS A 215 -3.10 -18.51 -2.20
C LYS A 215 -2.58 -17.08 -2.33
N THR A 216 -1.41 -16.83 -1.75
CA THR A 216 -0.66 -15.59 -1.96
C THR A 216 -0.05 -15.58 -3.37
N HIS A 217 -0.10 -14.43 -4.03
CA HIS A 217 0.46 -14.21 -5.35
C HIS A 217 1.53 -13.12 -5.26
N ILE A 218 2.68 -13.41 -5.88
CA ILE A 218 3.76 -12.46 -6.16
C ILE A 218 4.14 -12.67 -7.62
N ILE A 219 4.38 -11.59 -8.35
CA ILE A 219 4.93 -11.67 -9.70
C ILE A 219 6.34 -12.29 -9.59
N PRO A 220 6.69 -13.34 -10.35
CA PRO A 220 7.99 -14.01 -10.25
C PRO A 220 9.21 -13.07 -10.28
N GLU A 221 9.17 -12.07 -11.15
CA GLU A 221 10.21 -11.04 -11.28
C GLU A 221 10.30 -10.17 -10.02
N GLU A 222 9.17 -9.78 -9.44
CA GLU A 222 9.09 -9.04 -8.17
C GLU A 222 9.55 -9.89 -6.98
N LYS A 223 9.21 -11.19 -6.97
CA LYS A 223 9.66 -12.13 -5.95
C LYS A 223 11.19 -12.18 -5.86
N ALA A 224 11.87 -12.28 -7.00
CA ALA A 224 13.33 -12.31 -7.05
C ALA A 224 13.98 -11.00 -6.54
N ILE A 225 13.27 -9.87 -6.64
CA ILE A 225 13.70 -8.60 -6.04
C ILE A 225 13.49 -8.66 -4.52
N LEU A 226 12.31 -9.06 -4.07
CA LEU A 226 11.96 -9.15 -2.65
C LEU A 226 12.88 -10.10 -1.86
N GLU A 227 13.25 -11.24 -2.44
CA GLU A 227 14.20 -12.20 -1.85
C GLU A 227 15.58 -11.60 -1.57
N LYS A 228 15.95 -10.52 -2.27
CA LYS A 228 17.22 -9.81 -2.08
C LYS A 228 17.07 -8.60 -1.15
N THR A 229 15.90 -7.96 -1.14
CA THR A 229 15.70 -6.68 -0.43
C THR A 229 15.12 -6.84 0.96
N LEU A 230 14.26 -7.83 1.21
CA LEU A 230 13.61 -8.04 2.51
C LEU A 230 14.51 -8.62 3.61
N PRO A 231 15.57 -9.42 3.33
CA PRO A 231 16.44 -9.94 4.38
C PRO A 231 16.95 -8.86 5.34
N GLY A 232 16.66 -9.04 6.63
CA GLY A 232 17.08 -8.11 7.68
C GLY A 232 16.22 -6.85 7.85
N LYS A 233 15.22 -6.64 6.99
CA LYS A 233 14.34 -5.46 7.00
C LYS A 233 13.11 -5.61 7.90
N ILE A 234 12.57 -4.48 8.35
CA ILE A 234 11.27 -4.38 9.00
C ILE A 234 10.22 -4.06 7.94
N ALA A 235 9.32 -5.02 7.68
CA ALA A 235 8.26 -4.87 6.68
C ALA A 235 6.94 -4.46 7.35
N LEU A 236 6.29 -3.43 6.82
CA LEU A 236 4.94 -3.04 7.21
C LEU A 236 3.96 -3.39 6.07
N CYS A 237 3.09 -4.36 6.35
CA CYS A 237 2.08 -4.87 5.44
C CYS A 237 0.76 -4.14 5.65
N PHE A 238 0.23 -3.50 4.62
CA PHE A 238 -1.00 -2.74 4.67
C PHE A 238 -2.18 -3.55 4.16
N GLU A 239 -3.33 -3.41 4.82
CA GLU A 239 -4.63 -3.82 4.29
C GLU A 239 -5.56 -2.59 4.32
N ASP A 240 -6.49 -2.49 3.36
CA ASP A 240 -7.48 -1.42 3.36
C ASP A 240 -8.57 -1.69 4.41
N MET A 241 -8.98 -2.94 4.56
CA MET A 241 -9.97 -3.39 5.52
C MET A 241 -9.65 -4.80 6.01
N VAL A 242 -9.56 -4.96 7.33
CA VAL A 242 -9.39 -6.28 7.97
C VAL A 242 -10.74 -6.82 8.43
N CYS A 243 -11.22 -7.90 7.79
CA CYS A 243 -12.34 -8.70 8.31
C CYS A 243 -11.77 -9.84 9.17
N SER A 244 -11.71 -11.07 8.64
CA SER A 244 -11.11 -12.22 9.35
C SER A 244 -9.58 -12.17 9.49
N GLY A 245 -8.90 -11.18 8.91
CA GLY A 245 -7.44 -11.08 8.92
C GLY A 245 -6.68 -12.12 8.09
N ARG A 246 -7.37 -13.04 7.40
CA ARG A 246 -6.71 -14.10 6.62
C ARG A 246 -5.85 -13.56 5.48
N SER A 247 -6.29 -12.57 4.70
CA SER A 247 -5.46 -12.01 3.62
C SER A 247 -4.17 -11.41 4.18
N LEU A 248 -4.31 -10.49 5.14
CA LEU A 248 -3.20 -9.85 5.84
C LEU A 248 -2.22 -10.88 6.44
N TYR A 249 -2.71 -11.90 7.15
CA TYR A 249 -1.86 -12.95 7.73
C TYR A 249 -0.96 -13.64 6.69
N TYR A 250 -1.52 -14.12 5.57
CA TYR A 250 -0.72 -14.86 4.60
C TYR A 250 0.25 -13.96 3.84
N VAL A 251 -0.07 -12.69 3.65
CA VAL A 251 0.88 -11.71 3.08
C VAL A 251 2.01 -11.43 4.06
N MET A 252 1.69 -11.20 5.34
CA MET A 252 2.69 -11.01 6.39
C MET A 252 3.60 -12.23 6.53
N LYS A 253 3.02 -13.44 6.48
CA LYS A 253 3.77 -14.69 6.50
C LYS A 253 4.70 -14.81 5.29
N GLU A 254 4.22 -14.47 4.09
CA GLU A 254 5.05 -14.48 2.87
C GLU A 254 6.22 -13.50 2.99
N ALA A 255 6.00 -12.28 3.48
CA ALA A 255 7.07 -11.32 3.75
C ALA A 255 8.10 -11.85 4.77
N LYS A 256 7.62 -12.56 5.80
CA LYS A 256 8.49 -13.23 6.79
C LYS A 256 9.31 -14.35 6.17
N ASP A 257 8.69 -15.19 5.35
CA ASP A 257 9.31 -16.31 4.64
C ASP A 257 10.36 -15.83 3.62
N LEU A 258 10.19 -14.62 3.06
CA LEU A 258 11.17 -13.94 2.21
C LEU A 258 12.35 -13.31 2.99
N GLY A 259 12.41 -13.48 4.31
CA GLY A 259 13.57 -13.11 5.13
C GLY A 259 13.42 -11.81 5.93
N ALA A 260 12.25 -11.17 5.94
CA ALA A 260 12.02 -10.00 6.78
C ALA A 260 12.34 -10.30 8.25
N LYS A 261 13.08 -9.40 8.90
CA LYS A 261 13.45 -9.54 10.32
C LYS A 261 12.20 -9.44 11.20
N GLU A 262 11.35 -8.47 10.91
CA GLU A 262 10.10 -8.20 11.60
C GLU A 262 9.02 -7.86 10.57
N VAL A 263 7.79 -8.29 10.86
CA VAL A 263 6.64 -8.01 9.99
C VAL A 263 5.48 -7.53 10.84
N VAL A 264 5.00 -6.33 10.54
CA VAL A 264 3.83 -5.73 11.19
C VAL A 264 2.74 -5.54 10.15
N GLY A 265 1.49 -5.81 10.52
CA GLY A 265 0.31 -5.51 9.73
C GLY A 265 -0.31 -4.19 10.18
N ALA A 266 -0.80 -3.39 9.24
CA ALA A 266 -1.52 -2.15 9.54
C ALA A 266 -2.77 -1.98 8.66
N ALA A 267 -3.85 -1.49 9.26
CA ALA A 267 -5.08 -1.18 8.51
C ALA A 267 -5.84 0.03 9.09
N PRO A 268 -6.43 0.88 8.23
CA PRO A 268 -7.25 2.02 8.65
C PRO A 268 -8.62 1.58 9.19
N TYR A 269 -9.01 0.33 8.94
CA TYR A 269 -10.28 -0.23 9.38
C TYR A 269 -10.19 -1.73 9.65
N GLN A 270 -10.83 -2.17 10.74
CA GLN A 270 -11.08 -3.57 11.05
C GLN A 270 -12.56 -3.74 11.38
N ASN A 271 -13.21 -4.69 10.73
CA ASN A 271 -14.62 -5.02 10.96
C ASN A 271 -14.81 -5.73 12.30
N ASN A 272 -15.54 -5.09 13.22
CA ASN A 272 -15.78 -5.58 14.58
C ASN A 272 -16.69 -6.81 14.67
N GLY A 273 -17.44 -7.11 13.60
CA GLY A 273 -18.34 -8.27 13.56
C GLY A 273 -17.66 -9.58 13.20
N TRP A 274 -16.33 -9.59 13.03
CA TRP A 274 -15.56 -10.77 12.63
C TRP A 274 -14.40 -10.98 13.58
N ASP A 275 -14.30 -12.20 14.10
CA ASP A 275 -13.11 -12.62 14.84
C ASP A 275 -11.92 -12.63 13.88
N VAL A 276 -10.89 -11.87 14.26
CA VAL A 276 -9.60 -11.95 13.58
C VAL A 276 -9.04 -13.35 13.80
N THR A 277 -8.50 -13.94 12.75
CA THR A 277 -7.87 -15.26 12.81
C THR A 277 -6.92 -15.38 14.01
N ASN A 278 -6.94 -16.55 14.67
CA ASN A 278 -6.07 -16.84 15.80
C ASN A 278 -4.57 -16.79 15.47
N GLU A 279 -4.22 -16.68 14.20
CA GLU A 279 -2.85 -16.52 13.70
C GLU A 279 -2.32 -15.08 13.80
N LEU A 280 -3.20 -14.10 13.97
CA LEU A 280 -2.83 -12.71 14.19
C LEU A 280 -3.04 -12.32 15.64
N ARG A 281 -2.16 -11.44 16.12
CA ARG A 281 -2.31 -10.74 17.39
C ARG A 281 -2.50 -9.26 17.11
N VAL A 282 -3.58 -8.68 17.64
CA VAL A 282 -3.79 -7.23 17.64
C VAL A 282 -2.82 -6.62 18.65
N ILE A 283 -1.94 -5.74 18.18
CA ILE A 283 -1.00 -4.99 19.02
C ILE A 283 -1.65 -3.70 19.51
N LYS A 284 -2.38 -3.02 18.62
CA LYS A 284 -3.04 -1.75 18.92
C LYS A 284 -4.33 -1.61 18.12
N ARG A 285 -5.31 -0.95 18.72
CA ARG A 285 -6.54 -0.49 18.09
C ARG A 285 -6.85 0.92 18.57
N GLU A 286 -7.08 1.83 17.64
CA GLU A 286 -7.39 3.22 17.93
C GLU A 286 -8.39 3.81 16.93
N GLY A 287 -9.38 4.56 17.42
CA GLY A 287 -10.41 5.20 16.61
C GLY A 287 -11.62 4.31 16.31
N GLU A 288 -12.78 4.93 16.09
CA GLU A 288 -14.02 4.26 15.73
C GLU A 288 -14.23 4.32 14.21
N VAL A 289 -14.39 3.14 13.59
CA VAL A 289 -14.97 2.90 12.26
C VAL A 289 -14.47 3.84 11.12
N TYR A 290 -13.45 3.37 10.38
CA TYR A 290 -12.75 4.01 9.25
C TYR A 290 -11.82 5.19 9.59
N GLY A 291 -10.57 5.12 9.11
CA GLY A 291 -9.50 6.08 9.44
C GLY A 291 -8.97 5.93 10.86
N GLY A 292 -9.24 4.80 11.51
CA GLY A 292 -8.60 4.37 12.75
C GLY A 292 -7.22 3.79 12.48
N LEU A 293 -6.58 3.24 13.50
CA LEU A 293 -5.31 2.52 13.39
C LEU A 293 -5.46 1.16 14.04
N ASN A 294 -5.27 0.11 13.26
CA ASN A 294 -5.22 -1.27 13.74
C ASN A 294 -3.86 -1.86 13.37
N LEU A 295 -3.10 -2.30 14.37
CA LEU A 295 -1.79 -2.90 14.21
C LEU A 295 -1.81 -4.38 14.58
N PHE A 296 -1.11 -5.20 13.81
CA PHE A 296 -1.11 -6.65 13.93
C PHE A 296 0.30 -7.22 13.89
N THR A 297 0.56 -8.31 14.62
CA THR A 297 1.73 -9.17 14.45
C THR A 297 1.30 -10.59 14.15
N LEU A 298 2.18 -11.36 13.52
CA LEU A 298 2.10 -12.82 13.52
C LEU A 298 2.22 -13.33 14.96
N ARG A 299 1.48 -14.41 15.29
CA ARG A 299 1.66 -15.14 16.56
C ARG A 299 2.84 -16.10 16.52
#